data_AF-A0A1H3I2S0-F1
#
_entry.id   AF-A0A1H3I2S0-F1
#
_cell.length_a   1.000
_cell.length_b   1.000
_cell.length_c   1.000
_cell.angle_alpha   90.00
_cell.angle_beta   90.00
_cell.angle_gamma   90.00
#
_symmetry.space_group_name_H-M   'P 1'
#
loop_
_entity.id
_entity.type
_entity.pdbx_description
1 polymer ?
#
loop_
_entity_poly.entity_id
_entity_poly.type
_entity_poly.pdbx_seq_one_letter_code
_entity_poly.pdbx_strand_id
1 'polypeptide(L)' 'MKITTIGIDLAKEVFQIHGVNLHGRAMVRKQLRRGE' A
#
# COMPACT_ATOMS: atom_id res chain seq x y z
N MET A 1 10.46 6.50 -11.75
CA MET A 1 9.46 6.47 -10.65
C MET A 1 9.26 5.00 -10.29
N LYS A 2 9.98 4.47 -9.28
CA LYS A 2 10.03 3.03 -8.96
C LYS A 2 9.66 2.79 -7.51
N ILE A 3 8.65 1.94 -7.29
CA ILE A 3 8.30 1.42 -5.96
C ILE A 3 9.23 0.25 -5.68
N THR A 4 9.87 0.24 -4.51
CA THR A 4 10.82 -0.79 -4.10
C THR A 4 10.27 -1.65 -2.97
N THR A 5 9.34 -1.13 -2.19
CA THR A 5 8.75 -1.84 -1.05
C THR A 5 7.25 -1.60 -1.02
N ILE A 6 6.50 -2.66 -0.77
CA ILE A 6 5.04 -2.63 -0.60
C ILE A 6 4.73 -3.10 0.82
N GLY A 7 4.04 -2.26 1.59
CA GLY A 7 3.37 -2.61 2.84
C GLY A 7 1.89 -2.88 2.59
N ILE A 8 1.36 -3.89 3.25
CA ILE A 8 -0.06 -4.23 3.22
C ILE A 8 -0.55 -4.29 4.66
N ASP A 9 -1.47 -3.40 4.99
CA ASP A 9 -2.14 -3.38 6.29
C ASP A 9 -3.46 -4.13 6.17
N LEU A 10 -3.61 -5.17 6.98
CA LEU A 10 -4.77 -6.05 6.96
C LEU A 10 -5.72 -5.68 8.12
N ALA A 11 -6.96 -5.33 7.80
CA ALA A 11 -8.08 -5.28 8.74
C ALA A 11 -9.17 -6.27 8.29
N LYS A 12 -10.20 -6.49 9.12
CA LYS A 12 -11.27 -7.48 8.82
C LYS A 12 -11.88 -7.31 7.41
N GLU A 13 -12.24 -6.08 7.08
CA GLU A 13 -12.98 -5.75 5.85
C GLU A 13 -12.28 -4.72 4.95
N VAL A 14 -11.09 -4.26 5.35
CA VAL A 14 -10.35 -3.21 4.66
C VAL A 14 -8.88 -3.61 4.57
N PHE A 15 -8.28 -3.38 3.41
CA PHE A 15 -6.85 -3.55 3.16
C PHE A 15 -6.27 -2.21 2.75
N GLN A 16 -5.15 -1.79 3.34
CA GLN A 16 -4.42 -0.62 2.85
C GLN A 16 -3.12 -1.07 2.20
N ILE A 17 -2.88 -0.61 0.99
CA ILE A 17 -1.64 -0.83 0.23
C ILE A 17 -0.84 0.46 0.27
N HIS A 18 0.39 0.35 0.79
CA HIS A 18 1.35 1.43 0.87
C HIS A 18 2.58 1.07 0.04
N GLY A 19 2.94 1.89 -0.96
CA GLY A 19 4.14 1.70 -1.75
C GLY A 19 5.15 2.80 -1.47
N VAL A 20 6.40 2.46 -1.19
CA VAL A 20 7.51 3.41 -1.01
C VAL A 20 8.64 3.17 -2.00
N ASN A 21 9.42 4.22 -2.29
CA ASN A 21 10.67 4.09 -3.05
C ASN A 21 11.86 3.74 -2.15
N LEU A 22 13.04 3.64 -2.78
CA LEU A 22 14.31 3.36 -2.12
C LEU A 22 14.64 4.32 -0.96
N HIS A 23 14.17 5.56 -1.03
CA HIS A 23 14.40 6.58 -0.01
C HIS A 23 13.30 6.58 1.08
N GLY A 24 12.42 5.58 1.10
CA GLY A 24 11.31 5.49 2.04
C GLY A 24 10.17 6.49 1.77
N ARG A 25 10.20 7.23 0.65
CA ARG A 25 9.12 8.16 0.32
C ARG A 25 7.89 7.41 -0.16
N ALA A 26 6.74 7.67 0.46
CA ALA A 26 5.46 7.16 0.03
C ALA A 26 5.13 7.64 -1.40
N MET A 27 4.79 6.68 -2.25
CA MET A 27 4.45 6.89 -3.66
C MET A 27 3.04 6.42 -4.00
N VAL A 28 2.54 5.41 -3.29
CA VAL A 28 1.19 4.88 -3.48
C VAL A 28 0.55 4.66 -2.12
N ARG A 29 -0.72 5.05 -2.03
CA ARG A 29 -1.60 4.72 -0.92
C ARG A 29 -2.98 4.42 -1.50
N LYS A 30 -3.40 3.17 -1.41
CA LYS A 30 -4.73 2.74 -1.88
C LYS A 30 -5.40 1.91 -0.80
N GLN A 31 -6.65 2.25 -0.50
CA GLN A 31 -7.51 1.41 0.32
C GLN A 31 -8.35 0.53 -0.60
N LEU A 32 -8.45 -0.75 -0.25
CA LEU A 32 -9.32 -1.73 -0.88
C LEU A 32 -10.30 -2.28 0.16
N ARG A 33 -11.49 -2.62 -0.27
CA ARG A 33 -12.50 -3.35 0.52
C ARG A 33 -12.60 -4.77 -0.03
N ARG A 34 -13.10 -5.68 0.80
CA ARG A 34 -13.34 -7.06 0.39
C ARG A 34 -14.38 -7.09 -0.75
N GLY A 35 -14.01 -7.66 -1.89
CA GLY A 35 -14.87 -7.76 -3.08
C GLY A 35 -14.70 -6.64 -4.11
N GLU A 36 -13.80 -5.68 -3.88
CA GLU A 36 -13.27 -4.77 -4.92
C GLU A 36 -12.12 -5.40 -5.72
#